data_AF-A0A0B6YML9-F1
#
_entry.id   AF-A0A0B6YML9-F1
#
_cell.length_a   1.000
_cell.length_b   1.000
_cell.length_c   1.000
_cell.angle_alpha   90.00
_cell.angle_beta   90.00
_cell.angle_gamma   90.00
#
_symmetry.space_group_name_H-M   'P 1'
#
loop_
_entity.id
_entity.type
_entity.pdbx_description
1 polymer ?
#
loop_
_entity_poly.entity_id
_entity_poly.type
_entity_poly.pdbx_seq_one_letter_code
_entity_poly.pdbx_strand_id
1 'polypeptide(L)'
;KIYHIERVNSQDFGWYVCTATVIGFPDTSREAMLLKNDRPNMKSEKQQMATEGEKGKLECLTNSIPKPKSITWSKGGKEINYAMSGRFSKDDKDILYGARSVLHIQSVQ
;
A
#
# COMPACT_ATOMS: atom_id res chain seq x y z
N LYS A 1 -12.54 23.83 16.50
CA LYS A 1 -11.43 23.74 17.49
C LYS A 1 -10.49 22.64 17.01
N ILE A 2 -9.18 22.88 16.98
CA ILE A 2 -8.18 21.87 16.55
C ILE A 2 -7.61 21.22 17.81
N TYR A 3 -7.60 19.90 17.87
CA TYR A 3 -6.94 19.14 18.94
C TYR A 3 -5.48 18.90 18.56
N HIS A 4 -4.54 19.30 19.42
CA HIS A 4 -3.10 19.22 19.16
C HIS A 4 -2.43 18.31 20.18
N ILE A 5 -1.69 17.30 19.71
CA ILE A 5 -0.91 16.38 20.53
C ILE A 5 0.57 16.70 20.28
N GLU A 6 1.27 17.24 21.28
CA GLU A 6 2.67 17.68 21.09
C GLU A 6 3.65 16.51 20.94
N ARG A 7 3.41 15.40 21.65
CA ARG A 7 4.24 14.19 21.57
C ARG A 7 3.36 12.97 21.40
N VAL A 8 3.22 12.55 20.15
CA VAL A 8 2.46 11.35 19.78
C VAL A 8 3.18 10.10 20.29
N ASN A 9 2.45 9.22 20.97
CA ASN A 9 2.89 7.91 21.41
C ASN A 9 1.99 6.81 20.81
N SER A 10 2.28 5.53 21.12
CA SER A 10 1.55 4.41 20.53
C SER A 10 0.05 4.38 20.85
N GLN A 11 -0.37 4.96 21.97
CA GLN A 11 -1.78 4.97 22.41
C GLN A 11 -2.60 6.05 21.69
N ASP A 12 -1.96 7.04 21.07
CA ASP A 12 -2.65 8.13 20.38
C ASP A 12 -3.15 7.70 18.99
N PHE A 13 -2.61 6.63 18.40
CA PHE A 13 -3.05 6.15 17.10
C PHE A 13 -4.40 5.42 17.19
N GLY A 14 -5.25 5.61 16.19
CA GLY A 14 -6.56 4.97 16.14
C GLY A 14 -7.66 5.91 15.65
N TRP A 15 -8.91 5.52 15.91
CA TRP A 15 -10.10 6.23 15.49
C TRP A 15 -10.49 7.31 16.49
N TYR A 16 -10.84 8.47 15.96
CA TYR A 16 -11.38 9.63 16.66
C TYR A 16 -12.73 9.98 16.04
N VAL A 17 -13.64 10.52 16.86
CA VAL A 17 -14.94 10.99 16.40
C VAL A 17 -15.06 12.48 16.67
N CYS A 18 -15.33 13.27 15.63
CA CYS A 18 -15.65 14.67 15.72
C CYS A 18 -17.17 14.84 15.71
N THR A 19 -17.75 15.29 16.83
CA THR A 19 -19.20 15.51 16.97
C THR A 19 -19.48 17.01 17.06
N ALA A 20 -20.49 17.47 16.31
CA ALA A 20 -21.00 18.84 16.35
C ALA A 20 -22.45 18.83 16.86
N THR A 21 -22.73 19.69 17.83
CA THR A 21 -24.00 19.76 18.57
C THR A 21 -24.59 21.16 18.50
N VAL A 22 -25.88 21.29 18.17
CA VAL A 22 -26.61 22.58 18.12
C VAL A 22 -27.97 22.42 18.80
N ILE A 23 -28.32 23.33 19.70
CA ILE A 23 -29.59 23.27 20.45
C ILE A 23 -30.78 23.25 19.48
N GLY A 24 -31.70 22.30 19.68
CA GLY A 24 -32.90 22.14 18.85
C GLY A 24 -32.69 21.33 17.56
N PHE A 25 -31.47 20.84 17.31
CA PHE A 25 -31.14 19.99 16.18
C PHE A 25 -30.45 18.69 16.64
N PRO A 26 -30.56 17.59 15.88
CA PRO A 26 -29.77 16.39 16.16
C PRO A 26 -28.26 16.62 16.01
N ASP A 27 -27.49 15.91 16.81
CA ASP A 27 -26.04 15.89 16.69
C ASP A 27 -25.59 15.27 15.37
N THR A 28 -24.49 15.76 14.82
CA THR A 28 -23.84 15.18 13.65
C THR A 28 -22.39 14.81 13.98
N SER A 29 -21.88 13.72 13.41
CA SER A 29 -20.53 13.23 13.71
C SER A 29 -19.79 12.74 12.48
N ARG A 30 -18.45 12.77 12.56
CA ARG A 30 -17.56 12.25 11.52
C ARG A 30 -16.34 11.57 12.14
N GLU A 31 -16.01 10.39 11.63
CA GLU A 31 -14.80 9.65 12.03
C GLU A 31 -13.56 10.20 11.35
N ALA A 32 -12.45 10.18 12.08
CA ALA A 32 -11.11 10.48 11.59
C ALA A 32 -10.13 9.47 12.19
N MET A 33 -9.14 9.02 11.44
CA MET A 33 -8.16 8.06 11.95
C MET A 33 -6.76 8.66 11.96
N LEU A 34 -6.11 8.63 13.12
CA LEU A 34 -4.70 8.99 13.25
C LEU A 34 -3.84 7.76 12.97
N LEU A 35 -3.12 7.79 11.86
CA LEU A 35 -2.26 6.71 11.42
C LEU A 35 -0.82 6.88 11.87
N LYS A 36 -0.19 5.76 12.21
CA LYS A 36 1.24 5.72 12.51
C LYS A 36 2.04 5.74 11.22
N ASN A 37 2.97 6.69 11.13
CA ASN A 37 3.97 6.66 10.07
C ASN A 37 4.91 5.49 10.32
N ASP A 38 4.91 4.53 9.41
CA ASP A 38 5.69 3.31 9.51
C ASP A 38 6.45 3.06 8.20
N ARG A 39 7.67 2.54 8.34
CA ARG A 39 8.51 2.17 7.21
C ARG A 39 7.84 1.07 6.37
N PRO A 40 8.11 1.01 5.04
CA PRO A 40 7.64 -0.06 4.19
C PRO A 40 8.00 -1.45 4.74
N ASN A 41 6.99 -2.31 4.88
CA ASN A 41 7.15 -3.72 5.23
C ASN A 41 6.51 -4.60 4.16
N MET A 42 7.32 -5.46 3.55
CA MET A 42 6.83 -6.41 2.54
C MET A 42 6.11 -7.58 3.22
N LYS A 43 4.88 -7.85 2.76
CA LYS A 43 4.02 -8.94 3.23
C LYS A 43 3.88 -10.10 2.24
N SER A 44 4.39 -9.94 1.02
CA SER A 44 4.32 -10.99 0.00
C SER A 44 5.15 -12.22 0.32
N GLU A 45 4.70 -13.35 -0.23
CA GLU A 45 5.45 -14.60 -0.20
C GLU A 45 6.76 -14.46 -0.97
N LYS A 46 7.83 -14.98 -0.36
CA LYS A 46 9.18 -14.99 -0.95
C LYS A 46 9.26 -15.89 -2.18
N GLN A 47 8.46 -16.95 -2.23
CA GLN A 47 8.40 -17.90 -3.33
C GLN A 47 7.00 -17.86 -3.90
N GLN A 48 6.89 -17.70 -5.22
CA GLN A 48 5.63 -17.68 -5.94
C GLN A 48 5.79 -18.56 -7.17
N MET A 49 4.77 -19.36 -7.47
CA MET A 49 4.85 -20.41 -8.48
C MET A 49 4.27 -19.94 -9.81
N ALA A 50 4.86 -20.44 -10.90
CA ALA A 50 4.32 -20.32 -12.24
C ALA A 50 4.71 -21.58 -13.03
N THR A 51 3.88 -21.97 -14.00
CA THR A 51 4.15 -23.09 -14.89
C THR A 51 5.00 -22.63 -16.06
N GLU A 52 5.99 -23.45 -16.46
CA GLU A 52 6.76 -23.22 -17.67
C GLU A 52 5.85 -23.19 -18.91
N GLY A 53 6.13 -22.31 -19.87
CA GLY A 53 5.31 -22.10 -21.06
C GLY A 53 4.05 -21.26 -20.85
N GLU A 54 3.60 -21.08 -19.60
CA GLU A 54 2.43 -20.26 -19.28
C GLU A 54 2.80 -18.81 -18.93
N LYS A 55 1.77 -17.97 -18.78
CA LYS A 55 1.91 -16.62 -18.24
C LYS A 55 2.16 -16.68 -16.74
N GLY A 56 3.24 -16.04 -16.30
CA GLY A 56 3.60 -15.92 -14.89
C GLY A 56 3.09 -14.63 -14.27
N LYS A 57 2.92 -14.63 -12.95
CA LYS A 57 2.70 -13.41 -12.16
C LYS A 57 3.52 -13.45 -10.88
N LEU A 58 4.05 -12.31 -10.47
CA LEU A 58 4.60 -12.08 -9.13
C LEU A 58 3.85 -10.93 -8.47
N GLU A 59 3.52 -11.08 -7.20
CA GLU A 59 2.81 -10.10 -6.40
C GLU A 59 3.68 -9.61 -5.25
N CYS A 60 3.75 -8.28 -5.10
CA CYS A 60 4.41 -7.59 -3.99
C CYS A 60 3.38 -6.75 -3.23
N LEU A 61 3.08 -7.13 -2.00
CA LEU A 61 2.26 -6.39 -1.04
C LEU A 61 3.20 -5.67 -0.08
N THR A 62 3.05 -4.36 0.00
CA THR A 62 3.86 -3.50 0.89
C THR A 62 2.93 -2.71 1.79
N ASN A 63 3.06 -2.92 3.10
CA ASN A 63 2.40 -2.07 4.09
C ASN A 63 3.31 -0.88 4.39
N SER A 64 2.80 0.33 4.22
CA SER A 64 3.56 1.56 4.43
C SER A 64 2.62 2.74 4.63
N ILE A 65 2.94 3.57 5.61
CA ILE A 65 2.26 4.86 5.83
C ILE A 65 3.35 5.92 6.03
N PRO A 66 3.47 6.93 5.16
CA PRO A 66 2.73 7.11 3.91
C PRO A 66 3.02 5.97 2.91
N LYS A 67 2.18 5.88 1.87
CA LYS A 67 2.36 4.92 0.78
C LYS A 67 3.73 5.12 0.09
N PRO A 68 4.35 4.06 -0.45
CA PRO A 68 5.63 4.17 -1.12
C PRO A 68 5.49 5.05 -2.38
N LYS A 69 6.51 5.85 -2.68
CA LYS A 69 6.53 6.70 -3.89
C LYS A 69 6.63 5.87 -5.17
N SER A 70 7.30 4.72 -5.12
CA SER A 70 7.45 3.80 -6.24
C SER A 70 7.74 2.38 -5.74
N ILE A 71 7.33 1.38 -6.53
CA ILE A 71 7.71 -0.02 -6.37
C ILE A 71 8.37 -0.47 -7.69
N THR A 72 9.55 -1.07 -7.62
CA THR A 72 10.31 -1.53 -8.78
C THR A 72 10.53 -3.03 -8.71
N TRP A 73 10.59 -3.67 -9.89
CA TRP A 73 10.92 -5.08 -10.03
C TRP A 73 12.29 -5.22 -10.69
N SER A 74 13.10 -6.13 -10.16
CA SER A 74 14.40 -6.48 -10.72
C SER A 74 14.50 -7.98 -10.96
N LYS A 75 15.23 -8.37 -11.98
CA LYS A 75 15.56 -9.78 -12.29
C LYS A 75 17.08 -9.90 -12.39
N GLY A 76 17.67 -10.76 -11.56
CA GLY A 76 19.14 -10.96 -11.54
C GLY A 76 19.91 -9.68 -11.19
N GLY A 77 19.35 -8.82 -10.33
CA GLY A 77 19.97 -7.56 -9.90
C GLY A 77 19.84 -6.40 -10.89
N LYS A 78 19.17 -6.58 -12.03
CA LYS A 78 18.89 -5.51 -13.00
C LYS A 78 17.42 -5.15 -12.98
N GLU A 79 17.12 -3.85 -12.92
CA GLU A 79 15.75 -3.36 -13.01
C GLU A 79 15.12 -3.73 -14.36
N ILE A 80 13.86 -4.15 -14.33
CA ILE A 80 13.14 -4.56 -15.53
C ILE A 80 12.74 -3.32 -16.34
N ASN A 81 13.24 -3.22 -17.57
CA ASN A 81 12.75 -2.25 -18.54
C ASN A 81 11.51 -2.81 -19.24
N TYR A 82 10.32 -2.37 -18.81
CA TYR A 82 9.04 -2.83 -19.34
C TYR A 82 8.88 -2.52 -20.83
N ALA A 83 9.29 -1.33 -21.27
CA ALA A 83 9.13 -0.85 -22.65
C ALA A 83 9.95 -1.66 -23.66
N MET A 84 11.18 -2.03 -23.30
CA MET A 84 12.08 -2.77 -24.18
C MET A 84 11.85 -4.29 -24.15
N SER A 85 11.28 -4.82 -23.06
CA SER A 85 11.24 -6.28 -22.89
C SER A 85 10.15 -6.95 -23.73
N GLY A 86 9.00 -6.31 -23.94
CA GLY A 86 7.77 -6.93 -24.49
C GLY A 86 7.21 -8.11 -23.68
N ARG A 87 7.95 -8.61 -22.69
CA ARG A 87 7.69 -9.81 -21.90
C ARG A 87 7.15 -9.48 -20.51
N PHE A 88 7.49 -8.31 -19.97
CA PHE A 88 7.14 -7.91 -18.62
C PHE A 88 6.22 -6.70 -18.63
N SER A 89 5.21 -6.71 -17.76
CA SER A 89 4.41 -5.52 -17.45
C SER A 89 4.16 -5.43 -15.94
N LYS A 90 3.89 -4.22 -15.45
CA LYS A 90 3.65 -3.94 -14.03
C LYS A 90 2.30 -3.26 -13.84
N ASP A 91 1.54 -3.71 -12.85
CA ASP A 91 0.31 -3.08 -12.34
C ASP A 91 0.53 -2.69 -10.88
N ASP A 92 0.51 -1.39 -10.59
CA ASP A 92 0.61 -0.87 -9.22
C ASP A 92 -0.74 -0.32 -8.77
N LYS A 93 -1.17 -0.70 -7.57
CA LYS A 93 -2.42 -0.27 -6.96
C LYS A 93 -2.21 0.12 -5.52
N ASP A 94 -2.74 1.28 -5.18
CA ASP A 94 -2.88 1.71 -3.80
C ASP A 94 -3.85 0.78 -3.05
N ILE A 95 -3.46 0.34 -1.85
CA ILE A 95 -4.33 -0.41 -0.95
C ILE A 95 -4.43 0.32 0.40
N LEU A 96 -5.33 -0.16 1.26
CA LEU A 96 -5.42 0.35 2.62
C LEU A 96 -4.08 0.11 3.33
N TYR A 97 -3.47 1.19 3.84
CA TYR A 97 -2.19 1.18 4.55
C TYR A 97 -1.00 0.68 3.72
N GLY A 98 -1.00 0.87 2.41
CA GLY A 98 0.11 0.43 1.58
C GLY A 98 -0.13 0.48 0.08
N ALA A 99 0.59 -0.39 -0.64
CA ALA A 99 0.43 -0.60 -2.07
C ALA A 99 0.65 -2.07 -2.44
N ARG A 100 0.01 -2.48 -3.54
CA ARG A 100 0.16 -3.77 -4.20
C ARG A 100 0.80 -3.53 -5.57
N SER A 101 1.83 -4.29 -5.90
CA SER A 101 2.45 -4.31 -7.22
C SER A 101 2.39 -5.71 -7.80
N VAL A 102 1.94 -5.86 -9.03
CA VAL A 102 1.90 -7.14 -9.75
C VAL A 102 2.78 -7.05 -10.99
N LEU A 103 3.78 -7.91 -11.07
CA LEU A 103 4.59 -8.13 -12.26
C LEU A 103 3.97 -9.27 -13.08
N HIS A 104 3.57 -8.99 -14.32
CA HIS A 104 3.13 -9.99 -15.27
C HIS A 104 4.27 -10.41 -16.18
N ILE A 105 4.33 -11.71 -16.50
CA ILE A 105 5.32 -12.33 -17.37
C ILE A 105 4.57 -13.04 -18.50
N GLN A 106 4.77 -12.63 -19.75
CA GLN A 106 3.99 -13.15 -20.89
C GLN A 106 4.28 -14.63 -21.24
N SER A 107 5.47 -15.11 -20.93
CA SER A 107 5.84 -16.53 -21.05
C SER A 107 6.96 -16.82 -20.07
N VAL A 108 6.80 -17.84 -19.23
CA VAL A 108 7.84 -18.35 -18.35
C VAL A 108 8.69 -19.33 -19.15
N GLN A 109 10.01 -19.08 -19.17
CA GLN A 109 11.02 -19.90 -19.85
C GLN A 109 11.88 -20.53 -18.77
#